data_AF-A0A965I295-F1
#
_entry.id   AF-A0A965I295-F1
#
_cell.length_a   1.000
_cell.length_b   1.000
_cell.length_c   1.000
_cell.angle_alpha   90.00
_cell.angle_beta   90.00
_cell.angle_gamma   90.00
#
_symmetry.space_group_name_H-M   'P 1'
#
loop_
_entity.id
_entity.type
_entity.pdbx_description
1 polymer ?
#
loop_
_entity_poly.entity_id
_entity_poly.type
_entity_poly.pdbx_seq_one_letter_code
_entity_poly.pdbx_strand_id
1 'polypeptide(L)'
;MHMWVPKAGWAKYKLRLRRRRLLLRAFRKKHEIKSVVSRIKQIRNEDVLAFVTLRNEIDRLPEFLDHHRKLGIAHFLIVDNASTDGSVAYLRDQSDVSLWQTDHSYRLSRFGLDWLTWLMIRHGHGHWCLTLDADEIFIYPNWKTRSLAALTDWLDRSGHRSFGALMLDLYPKGPLNDTDQRHLTSAFEHLCWYDCGNYTIEKKPAQNNLWIQGGVRARLQTLNPRDLPTFRGILPITPHGSCLCQCLVGQMKT
;
A
#
# COMPACT_ATOMS: atom_id res chain seq x y z
N MET A 1 -24.86 -20.34 -35.95
CA MET A 1 -25.08 -20.65 -34.52
C MET A 1 -23.78 -21.21 -33.95
N HIS A 2 -22.87 -20.36 -33.45
CA HIS A 2 -21.67 -20.81 -32.73
C HIS A 2 -21.66 -20.15 -31.34
N MET A 3 -22.38 -20.80 -30.44
CA MET A 3 -22.38 -20.53 -29.01
C MET A 3 -21.22 -21.32 -28.40
N TRP A 4 -20.15 -20.63 -28.01
CA TRP A 4 -19.07 -21.23 -27.22
C TRP A 4 -18.56 -20.23 -26.18
N VAL A 5 -19.21 -20.19 -25.01
CA VAL A 5 -18.71 -19.51 -23.82
C VAL A 5 -18.68 -20.47 -22.63
N PRO A 6 -17.52 -21.07 -22.34
CA PRO A 6 -17.21 -21.51 -20.98
C PRO A 6 -15.88 -20.94 -20.44
N LYS A 7 -15.41 -19.78 -20.92
CA LYS A 7 -14.14 -19.17 -20.44
C LYS A 7 -14.26 -18.40 -19.12
N ALA A 8 -15.46 -17.91 -18.77
CA ALA A 8 -15.63 -17.03 -17.59
C ALA A 8 -15.52 -17.78 -16.25
N GLY A 9 -16.05 -19.01 -16.15
CA GLY A 9 -16.04 -19.80 -14.91
C GLY A 9 -14.64 -20.26 -14.51
N TRP A 10 -13.84 -20.70 -15.48
CA TRP A 10 -12.50 -21.21 -15.23
C TRP A 10 -11.50 -20.11 -14.82
N ALA A 11 -11.62 -18.91 -15.41
CA ALA A 11 -10.83 -17.75 -15.00
C ALA A 11 -11.13 -17.33 -13.55
N LYS A 12 -12.42 -17.28 -13.17
CA LYS A 12 -12.85 -17.02 -11.78
C LYS A 12 -12.33 -18.10 -10.82
N TYR A 13 -12.38 -19.36 -11.21
CA TYR A 13 -11.87 -20.47 -10.41
C TYR A 13 -10.34 -20.38 -10.20
N LYS A 14 -9.57 -20.08 -11.25
CA LYS A 14 -8.12 -19.83 -11.15
C LYS A 14 -7.79 -18.69 -10.18
N LEU A 15 -8.53 -17.59 -10.25
CA LEU A 15 -8.37 -16.47 -9.31
C LEU A 15 -8.67 -16.91 -7.87
N ARG A 16 -9.70 -17.72 -7.64
CA ARG A 16 -10.02 -18.30 -6.32
C ARG A 16 -8.89 -19.19 -5.79
N LEU A 17 -8.31 -20.05 -6.63
CA LEU A 17 -7.18 -20.90 -6.23
C LEU A 17 -5.93 -20.08 -5.94
N ARG A 18 -5.60 -19.11 -6.80
CA ARG A 18 -4.48 -18.19 -6.58
C ARG A 18 -4.64 -17.45 -5.26
N ARG A 19 -5.85 -16.95 -4.99
CA ARG A 19 -6.24 -16.31 -3.74
C ARG A 19 -6.00 -17.22 -2.53
N ARG A 20 -6.54 -18.44 -2.54
CA ARG A 20 -6.33 -19.44 -1.47
C ARG A 20 -4.85 -19.74 -1.24
N ARG A 21 -4.07 -19.93 -2.31
CA ARG A 21 -2.63 -20.18 -2.23
C ARG A 21 -1.89 -19.03 -1.53
N LEU A 22 -2.21 -17.80 -1.89
CA LEU A 22 -1.55 -16.62 -1.33
C LEU A 22 -1.97 -16.36 0.13
N LEU A 23 -3.23 -16.62 0.50
CA LEU A 23 -3.67 -16.59 1.91
C LEU A 23 -2.97 -17.67 2.74
N LEU A 24 -2.85 -18.89 2.22
CA LEU A 24 -2.12 -19.97 2.89
C LEU A 24 -0.63 -19.62 3.03
N ARG A 25 -0.05 -18.95 2.02
CA ARG A 25 1.33 -18.46 2.10
C ARG A 25 1.48 -17.41 3.20
N ALA A 26 0.63 -16.39 3.24
CA ALA A 26 0.63 -15.39 4.31
C ALA A 26 0.48 -16.04 5.69
N PHE A 27 -0.45 -16.99 5.83
CA PHE A 27 -0.61 -17.76 7.06
C PHE A 27 0.64 -18.53 7.47
N ARG A 28 1.38 -19.13 6.54
CA ARG A 28 2.66 -19.79 6.83
C ARG A 28 3.73 -18.79 7.26
N LYS A 29 3.78 -17.64 6.58
CA LYS A 29 4.72 -16.54 6.79
C LYS A 29 4.53 -15.80 8.11
N LYS A 30 3.43 -16.04 8.84
CA LYS A 30 3.22 -15.50 10.19
C LYS A 30 4.33 -15.84 11.19
N HIS A 31 5.02 -16.96 11.00
CA HIS A 31 6.10 -17.39 11.88
C HIS A 31 7.42 -16.66 11.63
N GLU A 32 7.50 -15.86 10.56
CA GLU A 32 8.70 -15.07 10.22
C GLU A 32 8.73 -13.71 10.92
N ILE A 33 7.60 -13.25 11.46
CA ILE A 33 7.51 -11.96 12.15
C ILE A 33 7.36 -12.17 13.66
N LYS A 34 8.09 -11.36 14.44
CA LYS A 34 8.02 -11.36 15.91
C LYS A 34 7.47 -10.03 16.37
N SER A 35 6.52 -10.05 17.31
CA SER A 35 5.99 -8.81 17.88
C SER A 35 7.03 -8.19 18.79
N VAL A 36 7.34 -6.92 18.55
CA VAL A 36 8.25 -6.11 19.39
C VAL A 36 7.43 -5.30 20.38
N VAL A 37 6.42 -4.59 19.88
CA VAL A 37 5.43 -3.87 20.69
C VAL A 37 4.05 -4.05 20.07
N SER A 38 3.08 -4.47 20.88
CA SER A 38 1.70 -4.67 20.43
C SER A 38 0.76 -3.75 21.19
N ARG A 39 0.14 -2.84 20.47
CA ARG A 39 -0.86 -1.88 20.95
C ARG A 39 -2.23 -2.12 20.32
N ILE A 40 -2.44 -3.31 19.77
CA ILE A 40 -3.66 -3.70 19.02
C ILE A 40 -4.94 -3.49 19.83
N LYS A 41 -4.88 -3.56 21.16
CA LYS A 41 -6.04 -3.33 22.05
C LYS A 41 -6.56 -1.88 22.01
N GLN A 42 -5.79 -0.95 21.45
CA GLN A 42 -6.20 0.45 21.32
C GLN A 42 -7.05 0.71 20.07
N ILE A 43 -7.03 -0.22 19.11
CA ILE A 43 -7.82 -0.11 17.87
C ILE A 43 -9.31 -0.16 18.23
N ARG A 44 -10.03 0.88 17.83
CA ARG A 44 -11.48 1.02 18.01
C ARG A 44 -12.21 0.66 16.73
N ASN A 45 -13.49 0.30 16.86
CA ASN A 45 -14.35 0.13 15.70
C ASN A 45 -14.35 1.42 14.85
N GLU A 46 -14.37 1.26 13.53
CA GLU A 46 -14.32 2.35 12.53
C GLU A 46 -12.96 3.03 12.34
N ASP A 47 -11.94 2.68 13.13
CA ASP A 47 -10.58 3.17 12.90
C ASP A 47 -10.09 2.81 11.49
N VAL A 48 -9.40 3.76 10.86
CA VAL A 48 -8.66 3.51 9.62
C VAL A 48 -7.23 3.12 9.96
N LEU A 49 -6.80 1.97 9.46
CA LEU A 49 -5.54 1.33 9.83
C LEU A 49 -4.51 1.42 8.71
N ALA A 50 -3.27 1.78 9.03
CA ALA A 50 -2.16 1.71 8.07
C ALA A 50 -1.34 0.43 8.26
N PHE A 51 -0.98 -0.24 7.17
CA PHE A 51 -0.13 -1.41 7.14
C PHE A 51 1.11 -1.13 6.28
N VAL A 52 2.29 -1.21 6.91
CA VAL A 52 3.55 -0.74 6.30
C VAL A 52 4.64 -1.77 6.54
N THR A 53 5.42 -2.08 5.50
CA THR A 53 6.71 -2.77 5.66
C THR A 53 7.82 -1.77 5.36
N LEU A 54 8.86 -1.73 6.18
CA LEU A 54 9.98 -0.80 5.96
C LEU A 54 11.31 -1.42 6.36
N ARG A 55 12.40 -0.81 5.87
CA ARG A 55 13.76 -1.10 6.29
C ARG A 55 14.63 0.14 6.12
N ASN A 56 15.26 0.59 7.19
CA ASN A 56 16.18 1.73 7.20
C ASN A 56 15.56 3.02 6.61
N GLU A 57 14.42 3.45 7.16
CA GLU A 57 13.65 4.60 6.64
C GLU A 57 13.51 5.73 7.69
N ILE A 58 14.41 5.80 8.68
CA ILE A 58 14.31 6.76 9.79
C ILE A 58 14.18 8.21 9.32
N ASP A 59 14.83 8.58 8.23
CA ASP A 59 14.82 9.96 7.72
C ASP A 59 13.42 10.39 7.23
N ARG A 60 12.60 9.43 6.76
CA ARG A 60 11.24 9.69 6.22
C ARG A 60 10.15 9.45 7.27
N LEU A 61 10.43 8.58 8.23
CA LEU A 61 9.44 8.03 9.14
C LEU A 61 8.70 9.08 9.98
N PRO A 62 9.34 10.18 10.46
CA PRO A 62 8.63 11.25 11.17
C PRO A 62 7.59 11.96 10.31
N GLU A 63 7.97 12.41 9.11
CA GLU A 63 7.04 13.08 8.18
C GLU A 63 5.93 12.14 7.72
N PHE A 64 6.30 10.88 7.43
CA PHE A 64 5.36 9.83 7.06
C PHE A 64 4.27 9.64 8.12
N LEU A 65 4.64 9.46 9.39
CA LEU A 65 3.66 9.25 10.46
C LEU A 65 2.81 10.51 10.69
N ASP A 66 3.43 11.69 10.72
CA ASP A 66 2.74 12.96 10.94
C ASP A 66 1.67 13.23 9.85
N HIS A 67 2.05 13.06 8.57
CA HIS A 67 1.11 13.23 7.45
C HIS A 67 -0.09 12.28 7.56
N HIS A 68 0.16 11.00 7.79
CA HIS A 68 -0.91 10.01 7.83
C HIS A 68 -1.78 10.12 9.09
N ARG A 69 -1.23 10.58 10.22
CA ARG A 69 -2.01 10.96 11.42
C ARG A 69 -2.92 12.14 11.13
N LYS A 70 -2.42 13.18 10.46
CA LYS A 70 -3.22 14.35 10.03
C LYS A 70 -4.36 13.96 9.07
N LEU A 71 -4.13 12.97 8.21
CA LEU A 71 -5.20 12.39 7.39
C LEU A 71 -6.26 11.67 8.21
N GLY A 72 -5.92 11.15 9.39
CA GLY A 72 -6.83 10.41 10.27
C GLY A 72 -6.57 8.91 10.32
N ILE A 73 -5.37 8.43 9.99
CA ILE A 73 -4.96 7.08 10.37
C ILE A 73 -4.90 7.02 11.90
N ALA A 74 -5.65 6.09 12.48
CA ALA A 74 -5.76 5.94 13.93
C ALA A 74 -4.67 5.01 14.49
N HIS A 75 -4.21 4.05 13.70
CA HIS A 75 -3.23 3.06 14.16
C HIS A 75 -2.37 2.51 13.02
N PHE A 76 -1.09 2.30 13.31
CA PHE A 76 -0.10 1.80 12.36
C PHE A 76 0.35 0.38 12.74
N LEU A 77 0.22 -0.55 11.80
CA LEU A 77 0.73 -1.92 11.91
C LEU A 77 1.97 -2.05 11.02
N ILE A 78 3.14 -2.02 11.64
CA ILE A 78 4.42 -1.92 10.94
C ILE A 78 5.22 -3.21 11.08
N VAL A 79 5.76 -3.69 9.95
CA VAL A 79 6.75 -4.76 9.92
C VAL A 79 8.11 -4.15 9.55
N ASP A 80 9.01 -4.10 10.53
CA ASP A 80 10.41 -3.74 10.32
C ASP A 80 11.20 -4.94 9.78
N ASN A 81 11.90 -4.75 8.65
CA ASN A 81 12.76 -5.79 8.08
C ASN A 81 14.24 -5.57 8.44
N ALA A 82 14.57 -5.78 9.71
CA ALA A 82 15.93 -5.71 10.25
C ALA A 82 16.60 -4.35 10.00
N SER A 83 15.94 -3.27 10.40
CA SER A 83 16.54 -1.93 10.37
C SER A 83 17.63 -1.76 11.42
N THR A 84 18.61 -0.93 11.08
CA THR A 84 19.83 -0.66 11.87
C THR A 84 20.07 0.84 12.07
N ASP A 85 19.14 1.68 11.62
CA ASP A 85 19.25 3.15 11.54
C ASP A 85 18.53 3.88 12.68
N GLY A 86 17.98 3.15 13.65
CA GLY A 86 17.16 3.71 14.73
C GLY A 86 15.64 3.69 14.46
N SER A 87 15.18 3.26 13.28
CA SER A 87 13.75 3.11 12.94
C SER A 87 12.97 2.34 14.02
N VAL A 88 13.52 1.22 14.48
CA VAL A 88 12.87 0.37 15.50
C VAL A 88 12.70 1.11 16.82
N ALA A 89 13.74 1.82 17.30
CA ALA A 89 13.67 2.57 18.56
C ALA A 89 12.61 3.68 18.46
N TYR A 90 12.67 4.47 17.38
CA TYR A 90 11.71 5.53 17.10
C TYR A 90 10.25 5.02 17.08
N LEU A 91 9.99 3.90 16.38
CA LEU A 91 8.65 3.30 16.27
C LEU A 91 8.12 2.73 17.57
N ARG A 92 9.00 2.18 18.42
CA ARG A 92 8.59 1.64 19.72
C ARG A 92 8.00 2.71 20.62
N ASP A 93 8.48 3.94 20.51
CA ASP A 93 8.04 5.06 21.35
C ASP A 93 6.72 5.70 20.87
N GLN A 94 6.28 5.40 19.64
CA GLN A 94 5.02 5.91 19.10
C GLN A 94 3.82 5.20 19.74
N SER A 95 2.90 5.96 20.35
CA SER A 95 1.76 5.42 21.09
C SER A 95 0.71 4.72 20.24
N ASP A 96 0.65 5.02 18.94
CA ASP A 96 -0.30 4.55 17.93
C ASP A 96 0.31 3.51 16.97
N VAL A 97 1.50 2.97 17.31
CA VAL A 97 2.19 1.96 16.50
C VAL A 97 2.16 0.60 17.19
N SER A 98 1.84 -0.43 16.42
CA SER A 98 2.17 -1.83 16.72
C SER A 98 3.26 -2.30 15.76
N LEU A 99 4.36 -2.78 16.33
CA LEU A 99 5.59 -3.09 15.64
C LEU A 99 5.87 -4.59 15.70
N TRP A 100 6.14 -5.15 14.52
CA TRP A 100 6.75 -6.46 14.34
C TRP A 100 8.10 -6.31 13.67
N GLN A 101 8.99 -7.27 13.91
CA GLN A 101 10.29 -7.32 13.28
C GLN A 101 10.56 -8.68 12.66
N THR A 102 11.35 -8.68 11.58
CA THR A 102 11.80 -9.88 10.88
C THR A 102 13.15 -9.67 10.20
N ASP A 103 14.00 -10.69 10.25
CA ASP A 103 15.27 -10.80 9.52
C ASP A 103 15.14 -11.66 8.25
N HIS A 104 13.92 -12.13 7.94
CA HIS A 104 13.66 -12.96 6.76
C HIS A 104 13.72 -12.16 5.45
N SER A 105 13.88 -12.86 4.33
CA SER A 105 14.04 -12.26 3.01
C SER A 105 12.80 -11.47 2.56
N TYR A 106 12.97 -10.15 2.40
CA TYR A 106 11.98 -9.23 1.83
C TYR A 106 11.45 -9.68 0.46
N ARG A 107 12.35 -10.10 -0.44
CA ARG A 107 11.97 -10.57 -1.78
C ARG A 107 11.12 -11.84 -1.70
N LEU A 108 11.49 -12.78 -0.82
CA LEU A 108 10.73 -14.02 -0.64
C LEU A 108 9.41 -13.81 0.10
N SER A 109 9.20 -12.71 0.83
CA SER A 109 7.89 -12.33 1.38
C SER A 109 7.03 -11.52 0.40
N ARG A 110 7.43 -11.49 -0.88
CA ARG A 110 6.81 -10.69 -1.95
C ARG A 110 6.84 -9.20 -1.61
N PHE A 111 7.99 -8.70 -1.19
CA PHE A 111 8.17 -7.31 -0.78
C PHE A 111 7.29 -6.99 0.44
N GLY A 112 7.36 -7.82 1.48
CA GLY A 112 6.66 -7.62 2.75
C GLY A 112 5.17 -8.00 2.77
N LEU A 113 4.54 -8.14 1.61
CA LEU A 113 3.09 -8.32 1.52
C LEU A 113 2.57 -9.60 2.13
N ASP A 114 3.35 -10.68 2.15
CA ASP A 114 2.90 -11.90 2.83
C ASP A 114 2.76 -11.66 4.35
N TRP A 115 3.62 -10.83 4.94
CA TRP A 115 3.54 -10.45 6.36
C TRP A 115 2.39 -9.47 6.60
N LEU A 116 2.27 -8.42 5.79
CA LEU A 116 1.15 -7.47 5.89
C LEU A 116 -0.20 -8.16 5.69
N THR A 117 -0.31 -9.06 4.72
CA THR A 117 -1.53 -9.85 4.48
C THR A 117 -1.92 -10.66 5.71
N TRP A 118 -0.95 -11.25 6.42
CA TRP A 118 -1.24 -11.94 7.68
C TRP A 118 -1.76 -10.99 8.75
N LEU A 119 -1.12 -9.83 8.94
CA LEU A 119 -1.59 -8.83 9.91
C LEU A 119 -2.98 -8.31 9.56
N MET A 120 -3.26 -8.09 8.27
CA MET A 120 -4.57 -7.73 7.75
C MET A 120 -5.63 -8.80 8.04
N ILE A 121 -5.32 -10.09 7.81
CA ILE A 121 -6.22 -11.20 8.19
C ILE A 121 -6.53 -11.15 9.70
N ARG A 122 -5.56 -10.79 10.54
CA ARG A 122 -5.74 -10.82 12.00
C ARG A 122 -6.39 -9.56 12.56
N HIS A 123 -6.16 -8.39 11.96
CA HIS A 123 -6.46 -7.09 12.57
C HIS A 123 -7.21 -6.12 11.68
N GLY A 124 -7.28 -6.36 10.36
CA GLY A 124 -7.93 -5.42 9.43
C GLY A 124 -9.42 -5.66 9.22
N HIS A 125 -9.99 -6.75 9.74
CA HIS A 125 -11.42 -7.03 9.61
C HIS A 125 -12.26 -5.96 10.30
N GLY A 126 -13.28 -5.44 9.62
CA GLY A 126 -14.13 -4.35 10.08
C GLY A 126 -13.57 -2.95 9.77
N HIS A 127 -12.31 -2.85 9.32
CA HIS A 127 -11.63 -1.58 9.12
C HIS A 127 -11.34 -1.31 7.66
N TRP A 128 -11.33 -0.03 7.30
CA TRP A 128 -10.62 0.43 6.13
C TRP A 128 -9.11 0.34 6.40
N CYS A 129 -8.41 -0.39 5.55
CA CYS A 129 -6.97 -0.60 5.66
C CYS A 129 -6.29 0.16 4.53
N LEU A 130 -5.28 0.98 4.84
CA LEU A 130 -4.37 1.62 3.91
C LEU A 130 -3.03 0.86 3.88
N THR A 131 -2.59 0.44 2.70
CA THR A 131 -1.27 -0.17 2.50
C THR A 131 -0.37 0.77 1.71
N LEU A 132 0.80 1.07 2.26
CA LEU A 132 1.76 2.01 1.68
C LEU A 132 3.18 1.66 2.13
N ASP A 133 4.16 2.05 1.31
CA ASP A 133 5.59 2.01 1.66
C ASP A 133 5.98 3.31 2.40
N ALA A 134 7.10 3.31 3.14
CA ALA A 134 7.50 4.45 3.98
C ALA A 134 7.92 5.71 3.19
N ASP A 135 8.21 5.56 1.90
CA ASP A 135 8.50 6.63 0.95
C ASP A 135 7.26 7.08 0.16
N GLU A 136 6.11 6.45 0.37
CA GLU A 136 4.84 6.79 -0.29
C GLU A 136 4.01 7.75 0.58
N ILE A 137 3.37 8.72 -0.10
CA ILE A 137 2.46 9.67 0.54
C ILE A 137 1.09 9.58 -0.12
N PHE A 138 0.06 9.25 0.67
CA PHE A 138 -1.30 9.18 0.18
C PHE A 138 -1.98 10.56 0.20
N ILE A 139 -2.59 10.94 -0.93
CA ILE A 139 -3.43 12.15 -1.04
C ILE A 139 -4.68 11.85 -1.86
N TYR A 140 -5.73 12.65 -1.65
CA TYR A 140 -6.99 12.57 -2.38
C TYR A 140 -7.63 13.97 -2.49
N PRO A 141 -8.62 14.18 -3.36
CA PRO A 141 -9.27 15.49 -3.47
C PRO A 141 -9.72 16.03 -2.11
N ASN A 142 -9.32 17.27 -1.81
CA ASN A 142 -9.63 17.96 -0.56
C ASN A 142 -9.03 17.31 0.72
N TRP A 143 -7.98 16.49 0.63
CA TRP A 143 -7.35 15.83 1.80
C TRP A 143 -6.90 16.78 2.93
N LYS A 144 -6.64 18.06 2.61
CA LYS A 144 -6.29 19.09 3.61
C LYS A 144 -7.48 19.54 4.45
N THR A 145 -8.72 19.35 3.97
CA THR A 145 -9.94 19.84 4.60
C THR A 145 -10.96 18.74 4.89
N ARG A 146 -10.79 17.56 4.30
CA ARG A 146 -11.59 16.36 4.54
C ARG A 146 -10.69 15.27 5.07
N SER A 147 -11.12 14.65 6.16
CA SER A 147 -10.40 13.53 6.78
C SER A 147 -10.62 12.23 6.02
N LEU A 148 -9.75 11.26 6.29
CA LEU A 148 -9.82 9.93 5.70
C LEU A 148 -11.10 9.22 6.12
N ALA A 149 -11.57 9.45 7.35
CA ALA A 149 -12.87 8.98 7.83
C ALA A 149 -14.03 9.48 6.93
N ALA A 150 -14.01 10.75 6.52
CA ALA A 150 -15.04 11.28 5.62
C ALA A 150 -14.99 10.63 4.22
N LEU A 151 -13.79 10.33 3.72
CA LEU A 151 -13.62 9.58 2.47
C LEU A 151 -14.17 8.15 2.60
N THR A 152 -13.81 7.44 3.67
CA THR A 152 -14.25 6.05 3.90
C THR A 152 -15.75 5.95 4.12
N ASP A 153 -16.35 6.90 4.84
CA ASP A 153 -17.80 6.99 5.03
C ASP A 153 -18.53 7.18 3.70
N TRP A 154 -18.00 8.07 2.84
CA TRP A 154 -18.55 8.27 1.51
C TRP A 154 -18.45 7.00 0.67
N LEU A 155 -17.29 6.32 0.68
CA LEU A 155 -17.10 5.05 -0.02
C LEU A 155 -18.07 3.98 0.46
N ASP A 156 -18.28 3.86 1.77
CA ASP A 156 -19.20 2.91 2.37
C ASP A 156 -20.65 3.17 1.95
N ARG A 157 -21.10 4.44 2.01
CA ARG A 157 -22.44 4.84 1.55
C ARG A 157 -22.64 4.62 0.04
N SER A 158 -21.58 4.75 -0.74
CA SER A 158 -21.59 4.45 -2.18
C SER A 158 -21.44 2.96 -2.51
N GLY A 159 -21.33 2.09 -1.49
CA GLY A 159 -21.19 0.64 -1.68
C GLY A 159 -19.82 0.20 -2.20
N HIS A 160 -18.82 1.08 -2.18
CA HIS A 160 -17.45 0.76 -2.56
C HIS A 160 -16.75 0.06 -1.41
N ARG A 161 -16.17 -1.10 -1.68
CA ARG A 161 -15.39 -1.87 -0.69
C ARG A 161 -13.91 -1.51 -0.68
N SER A 162 -13.52 -0.62 -1.58
CA SER A 162 -12.15 -0.40 -1.96
C SER A 162 -12.03 0.82 -2.86
N PHE A 163 -10.96 1.55 -2.67
CA PHE A 163 -10.59 2.72 -3.45
C PHE A 163 -9.23 2.46 -4.07
N GLY A 164 -9.12 2.67 -5.38
CA GLY A 164 -7.84 2.61 -6.08
C GLY A 164 -7.31 4.03 -6.27
N ALA A 165 -6.02 4.23 -6.00
CA ALA A 165 -5.34 5.49 -6.26
C ALA A 165 -4.29 5.34 -7.36
N LEU A 166 -4.00 6.45 -8.02
CA LEU A 166 -2.89 6.55 -8.96
C LEU A 166 -1.60 6.77 -8.18
N MET A 167 -0.58 5.95 -8.45
CA MET A 167 0.77 6.20 -7.97
C MET A 167 1.44 7.20 -8.92
N LEU A 168 1.88 8.33 -8.36
CA LEU A 168 2.55 9.41 -9.07
C LEU A 168 4.00 9.48 -8.61
N ASP A 169 4.94 9.41 -9.55
CA ASP A 169 6.35 9.65 -9.25
C ASP A 169 6.60 11.15 -9.18
N LEU A 170 7.07 11.62 -8.03
CA LEU A 170 7.45 13.02 -7.81
C LEU A 170 8.97 13.18 -7.93
N TYR A 171 9.42 14.30 -8.48
CA TYR A 171 10.83 14.61 -8.65
C TYR A 171 11.10 16.11 -8.41
N PRO A 172 12.34 16.47 -8.08
CA PRO A 172 12.68 17.86 -7.80
C PRO A 172 12.72 18.73 -9.05
N LYS A 173 12.70 20.04 -8.83
CA LYS A 173 12.96 21.00 -9.89
C LYS A 173 14.46 21.03 -10.19
N GLY A 174 14.87 20.51 -11.34
CA GLY A 174 16.28 20.56 -11.77
C GLY A 174 17.02 19.22 -11.61
N PRO A 175 18.36 19.24 -11.57
CA PRO A 175 19.17 18.01 -11.50
C PRO A 175 18.92 17.23 -10.21
N LEU A 176 18.85 15.89 -10.30
CA LEU A 176 18.69 15.01 -9.13
C LEU A 176 19.86 15.09 -8.12
N ASN A 177 21.03 15.54 -8.58
CA ASN A 177 22.24 15.65 -7.77
C ASN A 177 22.42 17.03 -7.12
N ASP A 178 21.43 17.92 -7.22
CA ASP A 178 21.50 19.24 -6.62
C ASP A 178 21.45 19.14 -5.09
N THR A 179 22.58 19.44 -4.44
CA THR A 179 22.77 19.30 -2.98
C THR A 179 22.01 20.36 -2.20
N ASP A 180 21.71 21.52 -2.80
CA ASP A 180 21.05 22.63 -2.11
C ASP A 180 19.62 22.28 -1.72
N GLN A 181 19.00 21.35 -2.46
CA GLN A 181 17.63 20.93 -2.18
C GLN A 181 17.50 19.87 -1.08
N ARG A 182 18.63 19.32 -0.59
CA ARG A 182 18.65 18.40 0.57
C ARG A 182 18.35 19.11 1.89
N HIS A 183 18.37 20.45 1.91
CA HIS A 183 18.05 21.25 3.08
C HIS A 183 16.54 21.51 3.25
N LEU A 184 15.73 21.13 2.27
CA LEU A 184 14.27 21.25 2.37
C LEU A 184 13.71 20.18 3.31
N THR A 185 12.88 20.60 4.26
CA THR A 185 12.45 19.77 5.39
C THR A 185 11.23 18.89 5.07
N SER A 186 10.48 19.19 4.00
CA SER A 186 9.31 18.41 3.58
C SER A 186 9.45 17.88 2.15
N ALA A 187 9.08 16.61 1.96
CA ALA A 187 9.01 15.99 0.64
C ALA A 187 8.11 16.78 -0.33
N PHE A 188 7.06 17.44 0.16
CA PHE A 188 6.13 18.22 -0.66
C PHE A 188 6.73 19.53 -1.21
N GLU A 189 7.74 20.09 -0.54
CA GLU A 189 8.41 21.31 -0.98
C GLU A 189 9.47 21.00 -2.02
N HIS A 190 10.22 19.91 -1.81
CA HIS A 190 11.31 19.49 -2.68
C HIS A 190 10.84 18.73 -3.92
N LEU A 191 9.93 17.76 -3.77
CA LEU A 191 9.46 16.88 -4.83
C LEU A 191 8.12 17.39 -5.41
N CYS A 192 8.15 18.55 -6.04
CA CYS A 192 6.94 19.22 -6.53
C CYS A 192 6.66 19.03 -8.03
N TRP A 193 7.54 18.33 -8.78
CA TRP A 193 7.34 18.09 -10.20
C TRP A 193 6.88 16.65 -10.46
N TYR A 194 6.00 16.51 -11.43
CA TYR A 194 5.46 15.24 -11.89
C TYR A 194 5.08 15.33 -13.36
N ASP A 195 4.87 14.18 -13.98
CA ASP A 195 4.42 14.12 -15.36
C ASP A 195 2.92 14.37 -15.46
N CYS A 196 2.53 15.42 -16.19
CA CYS A 196 1.12 15.74 -16.41
C CYS A 196 0.41 14.82 -17.42
N GLY A 197 1.16 13.96 -18.13
CA GLY A 197 0.64 13.12 -19.21
C GLY A 197 1.40 11.81 -19.40
N ASN A 198 1.19 11.15 -20.54
CA ASN A 198 1.78 9.86 -20.92
C ASN A 198 1.37 8.67 -20.03
N TYR A 199 0.21 8.75 -19.37
CA TYR A 199 -0.37 7.59 -18.70
C TYR A 199 -1.29 6.81 -19.64
N THR A 200 -1.08 5.50 -19.71
CA THR A 200 -1.94 4.55 -20.41
C THR A 200 -2.71 3.71 -19.41
N ILE A 201 -3.97 3.42 -19.73
CA ILE A 201 -4.84 2.60 -18.89
C ILE A 201 -5.27 1.38 -19.71
N GLU A 202 -4.88 0.19 -19.27
CA GLU A 202 -5.29 -1.08 -19.87
C GLU A 202 -6.06 -1.90 -18.84
N LYS A 203 -7.16 -2.55 -19.23
CA LYS A 203 -7.83 -3.50 -18.33
C LYS A 203 -7.24 -4.89 -18.51
N LYS A 204 -6.63 -5.46 -17.47
CA LYS A 204 -6.09 -6.83 -17.54
C LYS A 204 -7.20 -7.87 -17.45
N PRO A 205 -7.51 -8.64 -18.52
CA PRO A 205 -8.67 -9.55 -18.52
C PRO A 205 -8.57 -10.65 -17.47
N ALA A 206 -7.35 -11.10 -17.15
CA ALA A 206 -7.10 -12.16 -16.19
C ALA A 206 -7.39 -11.77 -14.73
N GLN A 207 -7.33 -10.48 -14.39
CA GLN A 207 -7.43 -9.98 -13.02
C GLN A 207 -8.59 -9.00 -12.83
N ASN A 208 -9.19 -8.52 -13.92
CA ASN A 208 -10.22 -7.48 -13.94
C ASN A 208 -9.79 -6.17 -13.27
N ASN A 209 -8.47 -5.93 -13.21
CA ASN A 209 -7.89 -4.71 -12.64
C ASN A 209 -7.53 -3.72 -13.74
N LEU A 210 -7.64 -2.44 -13.42
CA LEU A 210 -7.06 -1.37 -14.22
C LEU A 210 -5.54 -1.41 -14.04
N TRP A 211 -4.86 -1.36 -15.17
CA TRP A 211 -3.43 -1.31 -15.25
C TRP A 211 -3.05 0.08 -15.76
N ILE A 212 -2.53 0.92 -14.87
CA ILE A 212 -2.06 2.25 -15.23
C ILE A 212 -0.52 2.19 -15.35
N GLN A 213 0.03 2.72 -16.43
CA GLN A 213 1.46 2.84 -16.67
C GLN A 213 1.76 4.20 -17.28
N GLY A 214 2.97 4.72 -17.12
CA GLY A 214 3.31 6.02 -17.70
C GLY A 214 4.30 6.79 -16.86
N GLY A 215 4.24 8.11 -17.02
CA GLY A 215 5.05 9.06 -16.25
C GLY A 215 6.55 8.92 -16.49
N VAL A 216 7.34 9.32 -15.49
CA VAL A 216 8.80 9.34 -15.53
C VAL A 216 9.37 7.99 -15.93
N ARG A 217 8.78 6.91 -15.39
CA ARG A 217 9.18 5.53 -15.67
C ARG A 217 9.08 5.21 -17.16
N ALA A 218 8.07 5.72 -17.86
CA ALA A 218 7.91 5.57 -19.31
C ALA A 218 8.94 6.36 -20.14
N ARG A 219 9.45 7.48 -19.63
CA ARG A 219 10.49 8.24 -20.31
C ARG A 219 11.89 7.65 -20.12
N LEU A 220 12.18 7.17 -18.92
CA LEU A 220 13.49 6.64 -18.57
C LEU A 220 13.73 5.23 -19.15
N GLN A 221 12.66 4.50 -19.47
CA GLN A 221 12.77 3.20 -20.12
C GLN A 221 12.59 3.30 -21.63
N THR A 222 13.72 3.28 -22.33
CA THR A 222 13.82 3.14 -23.79
C THR A 222 13.59 1.71 -24.30
N LEU A 223 13.20 0.75 -23.44
CA LEU A 223 13.03 -0.67 -23.78
C LEU A 223 11.65 -1.18 -23.35
N ASN A 224 10.80 -1.49 -24.34
CA ASN A 224 9.53 -2.21 -24.27
C ASN A 224 8.46 -1.73 -23.25
N PRO A 225 7.26 -1.27 -23.69
CA PRO A 225 6.16 -0.86 -22.79
C PRO A 225 5.70 -1.92 -21.76
N ARG A 226 6.00 -3.20 -22.01
CA ARG A 226 5.68 -4.33 -21.12
C ARG A 226 6.65 -4.48 -19.94
N ASP A 227 7.85 -3.91 -20.06
CA ASP A 227 8.93 -3.98 -19.06
C ASP A 227 8.92 -2.76 -18.13
N LEU A 228 8.05 -1.79 -18.41
CA LEU A 228 7.72 -0.68 -17.51
C LEU A 228 7.36 -1.21 -16.14
N PRO A 229 8.07 -0.78 -15.05
CA PRO A 229 7.70 -1.10 -13.70
C PRO A 229 6.24 -0.74 -13.60
N THR A 230 5.49 -1.80 -13.43
CA THR A 230 4.06 -1.73 -13.37
C THR A 230 3.78 -0.84 -12.18
N PHE A 231 2.86 0.13 -12.27
CA PHE A 231 2.16 0.60 -11.06
C PHE A 231 1.26 -0.56 -10.60
N ARG A 232 1.91 -1.67 -10.23
CA ARG A 232 1.35 -2.86 -9.63
C ARG A 232 1.20 -2.46 -8.20
N GLY A 233 0.01 -1.99 -7.88
CA GLY A 233 -0.45 -2.19 -6.55
C GLY A 233 -0.54 -3.69 -6.30
N ILE A 234 0.38 -4.21 -5.50
CA ILE A 234 0.36 -5.63 -5.23
C ILE A 234 -0.76 -5.86 -4.23
N LEU A 235 -1.79 -6.56 -4.69
CA LEU A 235 -2.98 -6.88 -3.92
C LEU A 235 -2.66 -7.55 -2.57
N PRO A 236 -2.98 -6.90 -1.43
CA PRO A 236 -3.40 -7.66 -0.27
C PRO A 236 -4.73 -8.34 -0.59
N ILE A 237 -4.85 -9.59 -0.14
CA ILE A 237 -6.03 -10.40 -0.46
C ILE A 237 -7.04 -10.19 0.65
N THR A 238 -8.14 -9.53 0.33
CA THR A 238 -9.28 -9.45 1.23
C THR A 238 -10.03 -10.81 1.30
N PRO A 239 -10.73 -11.11 2.42
CA PRO A 239 -11.61 -12.28 2.59
C PRO A 239 -12.74 -12.37 1.55
N HIS A 240 -13.10 -11.28 0.89
CA HIS A 240 -14.24 -11.22 -0.03
C HIS A 240 -13.93 -10.50 -1.34
N GLY A 241 -13.61 -11.29 -2.36
CA GLY A 241 -14.06 -11.07 -3.74
C GLY A 241 -13.56 -9.86 -4.54
N SER A 242 -12.87 -8.87 -3.97
CA SER A 242 -12.47 -7.66 -4.69
C SER A 242 -10.95 -7.60 -4.90
N CYS A 243 -10.56 -7.45 -6.17
CA CYS A 243 -9.19 -7.40 -6.66
C CYS A 243 -8.85 -5.91 -6.88
N LEU A 244 -8.06 -5.26 -6.01
CA LEU A 244 -7.64 -3.86 -6.18
C LEU A 244 -6.14 -3.62 -5.92
N CYS A 245 -5.61 -2.61 -6.61
CA CYS A 245 -4.23 -2.15 -6.58
C CYS A 245 -4.01 -1.14 -5.42
N GLN A 246 -2.89 -1.23 -4.71
CA GLN A 246 -2.20 -0.18 -3.89
C GLN A 246 -2.24 1.20 -4.61
N CYS A 247 -2.60 2.34 -4.01
CA CYS A 247 -3.05 2.61 -2.65
C CYS A 247 -4.46 2.07 -2.41
N LEU A 248 -4.55 0.99 -1.65
CA LEU A 248 -5.82 0.40 -1.29
C LEU A 248 -6.17 1.00 0.06
N VAL A 249 -7.11 1.93 0.07
CA VAL A 249 -8.03 2.07 1.20
C VAL A 249 -9.06 0.99 0.90
N GLY A 250 -9.11 -0.10 1.69
CA GLY A 250 -10.08 -1.19 1.48
C GLY A 250 -10.68 -1.72 2.76
N GLN A 251 -11.98 -1.96 2.78
CA GLN A 251 -12.67 -2.52 3.95
C GLN A 251 -12.62 -4.06 3.92
N MET A 252 -12.06 -4.69 4.94
CA MET A 252 -12.16 -6.15 5.08
C MET A 252 -13.44 -6.52 5.84
N LYS A 253 -14.48 -6.98 5.13
CA LYS A 253 -15.67 -7.58 5.77
C LYS A 253 -15.42 -9.06 6.11
N THR A 254 -16.08 -9.56 7.15
CA THR A 254 -16.14 -10.99 7.54
C THR A 254 -16.86 -11.85 6.53
#